data_AF-A0AAV5QRU2-F1
#
_entry.id   AF-A0AAV5QRU2-F1
#
_cell.length_a   1.000
_cell.length_b   1.000
_cell.length_c   1.000
_cell.angle_alpha   90.00
_cell.angle_beta   90.00
_cell.angle_gamma   90.00
#
_symmetry.space_group_name_H-M   'P 1'
#
loop_
_entity.id
_entity.type
_entity.pdbx_description
1 polymer ?
#
loop_
_entity_poly.entity_id
_entity_poly.type
_entity_poly.pdbx_seq_one_letter_code
_entity_poly.pdbx_strand_id
1 'polypeptide(L)'
;MSLKQLKKSELQQLAEGLGLGEIEGTKAIIEEQINVHFDLHPELEDHKGYAKYFGYRKRMGTPVKALRSSTISTPSKSFRASESDVSESDGSGSEDSGEEDEEEELVEGVKEEEEDNEEEEEEGEEEEEEEEETLEQEIEELPSSTEEAEVQLYNELKVKASEKFKALKAKSHECYETTIEEIIAKNSSLKSFFSTPATIYNLELLVEFYSVASYFLTFVPIKQLVPLSIEKSLPESINQIKVPHIVNFLKLEAVAVICFWFTISLFLPMVTSYYVNFNKSGAKYDPFSFFVSKGLLHYFFLGKAIGFEDIANDAMVSASKVSGVDVGLTVFDYFRDLIFEETIILRTALGLIPFFGNGVAVLISLYVAISS
;
A
#
# COMPACT_ATOMS: atom_id res chain seq x y z
N MET A 1 41.08 -0.29 31.16
CA MET A 1 39.82 -1.03 31.48
C MET A 1 38.80 -0.69 30.42
N SER A 2 37.95 -1.63 30.03
CA SER A 2 36.88 -1.36 29.05
C SER A 2 35.69 -0.70 29.75
N LEU A 3 35.05 0.29 29.11
CA LEU A 3 33.79 0.88 29.60
C LEU A 3 32.71 -0.20 29.79
N LYS A 4 32.72 -1.23 28.93
CA LYS A 4 31.79 -2.37 29.00
C LYS A 4 31.86 -3.15 30.31
N GLN A 5 33.00 -3.10 31.01
CA GLN A 5 33.21 -3.80 32.27
C GLN A 5 32.68 -3.02 33.49
N LEU A 6 32.39 -1.73 33.34
CA LEU A 6 31.87 -0.90 34.42
C LEU A 6 30.39 -1.17 34.68
N LYS A 7 29.96 -1.05 35.93
CA LYS A 7 28.53 -1.10 36.29
C LYS A 7 27.83 0.20 35.85
N LYS A 8 26.50 0.16 35.68
CA LYS A 8 25.71 1.35 35.32
C LYS A 8 25.96 2.54 36.26
N SER A 9 26.04 2.28 37.56
CA SER A 9 26.32 3.31 38.57
C SER A 9 27.72 3.93 38.42
N GLU A 10 28.72 3.15 38.04
CA GLU A 10 30.09 3.64 37.82
C GLU A 10 30.18 4.45 36.53
N LEU A 11 29.41 4.08 35.50
CA LEU A 11 29.28 4.86 34.28
C LEU A 11 28.56 6.19 34.52
N GLN A 12 27.55 6.22 35.39
CA GLN A 12 26.88 7.48 35.79
C GLN A 12 27.83 8.41 36.55
N GLN A 13 28.60 7.87 37.52
CA GLN A 13 29.63 8.65 38.22
C GLN A 13 30.71 9.16 37.26
N LEU A 14 31.08 8.35 36.25
CA LEU A 14 32.03 8.75 35.22
C LEU A 14 31.48 9.87 34.34
N ALA A 15 30.22 9.77 33.92
CA ALA A 15 29.53 10.81 33.14
C ALA A 15 29.41 12.12 33.92
N GLU A 16 29.06 12.05 35.20
CA GLU A 16 29.00 13.20 36.09
C GLU A 16 30.38 13.85 36.25
N GLY A 17 31.43 13.04 36.44
CA GLY A 17 32.81 13.52 36.50
C GLY A 17 33.32 14.15 35.19
N LEU A 18 32.68 13.85 34.05
CA LEU A 18 32.96 14.46 32.75
C LEU A 18 32.07 15.70 32.47
N GLY A 19 31.16 16.05 33.39
CA GLY A 19 30.25 17.17 33.22
C GLY A 19 29.08 16.92 32.26
N LEU A 20 28.79 15.65 31.91
CA LEU A 20 27.66 15.27 31.05
C LEU A 20 26.30 15.30 31.79
N GLY A 21 26.31 15.54 33.10
CA GLY A 21 25.12 15.49 33.95
C GLY A 21 24.59 14.07 34.18
N GLU A 22 23.41 13.97 34.77
CA GLU A 22 22.74 12.68 34.96
C GLU A 22 22.11 12.23 33.64
N ILE A 23 22.71 11.20 33.02
CA ILE A 23 22.21 10.61 31.78
C ILE A 23 21.14 9.57 32.13
N GLU A 24 19.89 9.85 31.75
CA GLU A 24 18.80 8.88 31.83
C GLU A 24 18.92 7.86 30.69
N GLY A 25 18.91 6.56 31.01
CA GLY A 25 18.93 5.52 29.99
C GLY A 25 19.42 4.14 30.43
N THR A 26 19.52 3.24 29.46
CA THR A 26 20.15 1.93 29.62
C THR A 26 21.67 2.06 29.68
N LYS A 27 22.36 1.05 30.21
CA LYS A 27 23.84 1.04 30.30
C LYS A 27 24.50 1.34 28.96
N ALA A 28 23.96 0.81 27.86
CA ALA A 28 24.47 1.01 26.51
C ALA A 28 24.41 2.48 26.06
N ILE A 29 23.32 3.19 26.36
CA ILE A 29 23.15 4.61 26.00
C ILE A 29 24.18 5.48 26.74
N ILE A 30 24.42 5.20 28.03
CA ILE A 30 25.41 5.92 28.85
C ILE A 30 26.83 5.65 28.32
N GLU A 31 27.15 4.40 27.99
CA GLU A 31 28.43 4.05 27.35
C GLU A 31 28.62 4.80 26.03
N GLU A 32 27.59 4.86 25.19
CA GLU A 32 27.65 5.55 23.89
C GLU A 32 27.88 7.04 24.06
N GLN A 33 27.15 7.72 24.95
CA GLN A 33 27.34 9.15 25.19
C GLN A 33 28.73 9.48 25.77
N ILE A 34 29.25 8.66 26.68
CA ILE A 34 30.62 8.83 27.19
C ILE A 34 31.64 8.63 26.06
N ASN A 35 31.42 7.68 25.16
CA ASN A 35 32.30 7.49 24.01
C ASN A 35 32.26 8.68 23.04
N VAL A 36 31.07 9.22 22.74
CA VAL A 36 30.93 10.43 21.93
C VAL A 36 31.63 11.62 22.58
N HIS A 37 31.53 11.76 23.91
CA HIS A 37 32.24 12.82 24.63
C HIS A 37 33.77 12.65 24.53
N PHE A 38 34.28 11.43 24.66
CA PHE A 38 35.70 11.15 24.44
C PHE A 38 36.18 11.39 23.00
N ASP A 39 35.29 11.29 22.00
CA ASP A 39 35.60 11.67 20.62
C ASP A 39 35.73 13.19 20.43
N LEU A 40 34.89 13.94 21.13
CA LEU A 40 34.88 15.40 21.05
C LEU A 40 36.02 16.05 21.86
N HIS A 41 36.57 15.34 22.85
CA HIS A 41 37.57 15.84 23.80
C HIS A 41 38.84 14.97 23.83
N PRO A 42 39.69 15.03 22.78
CA PRO A 42 40.93 14.24 22.69
C PRO A 42 41.94 14.59 23.80
N GLU A 43 41.86 15.79 24.39
CA GLU A 43 42.70 16.22 25.52
C GLU A 43 42.54 15.35 26.78
N LEU A 44 41.44 14.59 26.90
CA LEU A 44 41.21 13.66 28.00
C LEU A 44 42.06 12.39 27.92
N GLU A 45 42.73 12.16 26.77
CA GLU A 45 43.64 11.02 26.59
C GLU A 45 44.83 11.07 27.57
N ASP A 46 45.36 12.26 27.83
CA ASP A 46 46.50 12.47 28.73
C ASP A 46 46.09 12.66 30.20
N HIS A 47 44.78 12.72 30.48
CA HIS A 47 44.29 12.93 31.83
C HIS A 47 44.46 11.68 32.69
N LYS A 48 45.20 11.79 33.81
CA LYS A 48 45.55 10.66 34.71
C LYS A 48 44.35 9.82 35.16
N GLY A 49 43.17 10.41 35.29
CA GLY A 49 41.94 9.71 35.68
C GLY A 49 41.25 8.94 34.54
N TYR A 50 41.36 9.41 33.29
CA TYR A 50 40.55 8.94 32.16
C TYR A 50 41.37 8.19 31.10
N ALA A 51 42.69 8.36 31.07
CA ALA A 51 43.63 7.70 30.14
C ALA A 51 43.44 6.17 30.07
N LYS A 52 43.07 5.54 31.20
CA LYS A 52 42.83 4.09 31.30
C LYS A 52 41.65 3.59 30.45
N TYR A 53 40.73 4.47 30.03
CA TYR A 53 39.58 4.14 29.19
C TYR A 53 39.88 4.37 27.70
N PHE A 54 40.71 5.37 27.36
CA PHE A 54 41.17 5.64 26.00
C PHE A 54 42.06 4.52 25.42
N GLY A 55 43.01 4.02 26.21
CA GLY A 55 43.98 3.02 25.72
C GLY A 55 43.35 1.70 25.28
N TYR A 56 42.18 1.33 25.82
CA TYR A 56 41.45 0.13 25.38
C TYR A 56 40.71 0.36 24.05
N ARG A 57 40.20 1.58 23.84
CA ARG A 57 39.46 1.97 22.64
C ARG A 57 40.33 2.02 21.40
N LYS A 58 41.51 2.66 21.47
CA LYS A 58 42.48 2.69 20.36
C LYS A 58 42.92 1.28 19.91
N ARG A 59 43.00 0.33 20.86
CA ARG A 59 43.33 -1.07 20.57
C ARG A 59 42.19 -1.86 19.92
N MET A 60 40.95 -1.43 20.10
CA MET A 60 39.76 -2.09 19.55
C MET A 60 39.28 -1.52 18.22
N GLY A 61 39.97 -0.49 17.68
CA GLY A 61 39.86 -0.06 16.27
C GLY A 61 38.45 0.27 15.77
N THR A 62 37.49 0.53 16.65
CA THR A 62 36.10 0.78 16.28
C THR A 62 35.83 2.28 16.38
N PRO A 63 35.93 3.05 15.28
CA PRO A 63 35.38 4.39 15.24
C PRO A 63 33.87 4.27 15.51
N VAL A 64 33.41 4.95 16.56
CA VAL A 64 31.98 5.04 16.83
C VAL A 64 31.41 5.92 15.74
N LYS A 65 30.47 5.40 14.94
CA LYS A 65 29.73 6.21 13.96
C LYS A 65 29.15 7.40 14.72
N ALA A 66 29.58 8.61 14.38
CA ALA A 66 29.05 9.82 14.97
C ALA A 66 27.52 9.85 14.75
N LEU A 67 26.74 9.55 15.79
CA LEU A 67 25.31 9.79 15.76
C LEU A 67 25.14 11.31 15.74
N ARG A 68 24.78 11.85 14.57
CA ARG A 68 24.18 13.18 14.47
C ARG A 68 23.00 13.19 15.44
N SER A 69 23.10 13.95 16.52
CA SER A 69 21.97 14.21 17.40
C SER A 69 20.89 14.91 16.56
N SER A 70 19.89 14.16 16.11
CA SER A 70 18.67 14.74 15.57
C SER A 70 17.88 15.31 16.74
N THR A 71 18.27 16.49 17.19
CA THR A 71 17.31 17.39 17.82
C THR A 71 16.26 17.64 16.76
N ILE A 72 15.03 17.16 17.00
CA ILE A 72 13.87 17.48 16.19
C ILE A 72 13.61 18.98 16.36
N SER A 73 14.28 19.79 15.54
CA SER A 73 13.93 21.16 15.28
C SER A 73 13.10 21.19 13.99
N THR A 74 11.87 21.64 14.14
CA THR A 74 10.91 21.92 13.09
C THR A 74 11.56 22.78 11.99
N PRO A 75 11.33 22.49 10.70
CA PRO A 75 11.90 23.29 9.63
C PRO A 75 11.13 24.61 9.52
N SER A 76 11.64 25.65 10.19
CA SER A 76 11.31 27.04 9.85
C SER A 76 12.10 27.39 8.58
N LYS A 77 11.51 27.15 7.41
CA LYS A 77 12.13 27.48 6.12
C LYS A 77 11.83 28.94 5.80
N SER A 78 12.79 29.81 6.06
CA SER A 78 12.80 31.17 5.50
C SER A 78 13.02 31.06 3.98
N PHE A 79 12.06 31.61 3.25
CA PHE A 79 12.07 31.75 1.81
C PHE A 79 13.08 32.85 1.45
N ARG A 80 14.20 32.48 0.82
CA ARG A 80 15.12 33.45 0.20
C ARG A 80 15.06 33.27 -1.30
N ALA A 81 14.36 34.20 -1.94
CA ALA A 81 14.36 34.39 -3.38
C ALA A 81 15.81 34.58 -3.87
N SER A 82 16.16 33.86 -4.93
CA SER A 82 17.37 34.10 -5.71
C SER A 82 16.90 34.35 -7.14
N GLU A 83 17.20 35.54 -7.63
CA GLU A 83 16.87 36.05 -8.94
C GLU A 83 17.65 35.34 -10.05
N SER A 84 17.03 35.42 -11.22
CA SER A 84 17.50 35.14 -12.58
C SER A 84 19.00 35.22 -12.85
N ASP A 85 19.49 34.27 -13.66
CA ASP A 85 20.30 34.68 -14.81
C ASP A 85 20.03 33.75 -16.01
N VAL A 86 19.70 34.40 -17.11
CA VAL A 86 19.41 33.86 -18.44
C VAL A 86 20.73 33.70 -19.17
N SER A 87 20.97 32.53 -19.76
CA SER A 87 21.91 32.44 -20.88
C SER A 87 21.34 31.50 -21.94
N GLU A 88 21.06 32.11 -23.09
CA GLU A 88 20.78 31.50 -24.37
C GLU A 88 22.02 30.72 -24.85
N SER A 89 21.80 29.57 -25.48
CA SER A 89 22.70 29.09 -26.53
C SER A 89 21.93 28.17 -27.48
N ASP A 90 21.84 28.65 -28.72
CA ASP A 90 21.50 27.94 -29.94
C ASP A 90 22.21 26.59 -30.09
N GLY A 91 21.54 25.66 -30.78
CA GLY A 91 22.10 24.35 -31.13
C GLY A 91 21.21 23.54 -32.07
N SER A 92 21.06 24.03 -33.30
CA SER A 92 20.52 23.36 -34.47
C SER A 92 21.17 21.99 -34.74
N GLY A 93 20.36 20.99 -35.11
CA GLY A 93 20.81 19.70 -35.64
C GLY A 93 19.64 18.84 -36.09
N SER A 94 19.38 18.86 -37.40
CA SER A 94 18.31 18.17 -38.13
C SER A 94 18.73 16.77 -38.61
N GLU A 95 17.73 16.06 -39.16
CA GLU A 95 17.80 14.83 -39.99
C GLU A 95 17.92 13.53 -39.15
N ASP A 96 17.23 12.42 -39.43
CA ASP A 96 16.69 11.92 -40.70
C ASP A 96 15.64 10.82 -40.45
N SER A 97 14.83 10.65 -41.49
CA SER A 97 13.73 9.74 -41.80
C SER A 97 13.99 8.23 -41.69
N GLY A 98 12.88 7.47 -41.63
CA GLY A 98 12.85 6.02 -41.75
C GLY A 98 11.43 5.48 -41.58
N GLU A 99 10.58 5.72 -42.59
CA GLU A 99 9.33 4.99 -42.85
C GLU A 99 9.65 3.56 -43.33
N GLU A 100 8.76 2.62 -43.01
CA GLU A 100 8.30 1.46 -43.81
C GLU A 100 7.57 0.50 -42.82
N ASP A 101 6.23 0.49 -42.74
CA ASP A 101 5.21 -0.15 -43.61
C ASP A 101 5.07 -1.68 -43.44
N GLU A 102 3.81 -2.12 -43.62
CA GLU A 102 3.30 -3.50 -43.79
C GLU A 102 3.11 -4.39 -42.54
N GLU A 103 2.03 -5.17 -42.36
CA GLU A 103 0.69 -5.30 -42.94
C GLU A 103 -0.05 -6.35 -42.06
N GLU A 104 -1.39 -6.23 -42.03
CA GLU A 104 -2.46 -7.21 -41.74
C GLU A 104 -2.18 -8.62 -41.16
N GLU A 105 -2.96 -9.03 -40.15
CA GLU A 105 -3.85 -10.21 -40.31
C GLU A 105 -4.97 -10.30 -39.24
N LEU A 106 -6.20 -10.45 -39.73
CA LEU A 106 -7.44 -10.78 -39.04
C LEU A 106 -7.44 -12.24 -38.56
N VAL A 107 -7.90 -12.52 -37.33
CA VAL A 107 -8.60 -13.78 -37.04
C VAL A 107 -9.71 -13.54 -36.00
N GLU A 108 -10.95 -13.65 -36.48
CA GLU A 108 -12.18 -13.87 -35.72
C GLU A 108 -12.14 -15.18 -34.91
N GLY A 109 -12.85 -15.21 -33.78
CA GLY A 109 -13.55 -16.41 -33.35
C GLY A 109 -13.24 -16.90 -31.94
N VAL A 110 -14.06 -16.49 -30.97
CA VAL A 110 -14.42 -17.29 -29.78
C VAL A 110 -15.88 -16.93 -29.49
N LYS A 111 -16.85 -17.63 -30.09
CA LYS A 111 -17.56 -18.80 -29.52
C LYS A 111 -18.06 -18.55 -28.10
N GLU A 112 -19.33 -18.17 -28.04
CA GLU A 112 -20.22 -18.43 -26.91
C GLU A 112 -20.24 -19.94 -26.67
N GLU A 113 -19.74 -20.37 -25.51
CA GLU A 113 -20.08 -21.68 -24.95
C GLU A 113 -21.03 -21.42 -23.78
N GLU A 114 -22.31 -21.65 -24.06
CA GLU A 114 -23.33 -21.99 -23.08
C GLU A 114 -22.92 -23.32 -22.42
N GLU A 115 -22.59 -23.28 -21.13
CA GLU A 115 -22.68 -24.46 -20.27
C GLU A 115 -23.71 -24.18 -19.18
N ASP A 116 -24.93 -24.60 -19.53
CA ASP A 116 -25.84 -25.41 -18.71
C ASP A 116 -25.11 -26.11 -17.54
N ASN A 117 -25.50 -25.82 -16.28
CA ASN A 117 -25.65 -26.89 -15.31
C ASN A 117 -26.44 -26.49 -14.05
N GLU A 118 -27.54 -27.24 -13.89
CA GLU A 118 -28.00 -27.91 -12.68
C GLU A 118 -28.54 -27.05 -11.52
N GLU A 119 -29.87 -26.90 -11.56
CA GLU A 119 -30.80 -27.23 -10.47
C GLU A 119 -30.17 -27.68 -9.14
N GLU A 120 -30.31 -26.86 -8.10
CA GLU A 120 -30.55 -27.36 -6.75
C GLU A 120 -31.79 -26.66 -6.18
N GLU A 121 -32.86 -27.45 -6.10
CA GLU A 121 -34.04 -27.21 -5.29
C GLU A 121 -33.61 -27.09 -3.81
N GLU A 122 -33.95 -25.99 -3.14
CA GLU A 122 -34.22 -26.05 -1.71
C GLU A 122 -35.62 -25.49 -1.45
N GLU A 123 -36.52 -26.45 -1.21
CA GLU A 123 -37.80 -26.27 -0.58
C GLU A 123 -37.65 -25.64 0.81
N GLY A 124 -38.61 -24.78 1.13
CA GLY A 124 -39.08 -24.61 2.49
C GLY A 124 -38.92 -23.21 3.02
N GLU A 125 -40.02 -22.45 3.00
CA GLU A 125 -40.32 -21.52 4.09
C GLU A 125 -41.84 -21.27 4.15
N GLU A 126 -42.44 -22.08 5.04
CA GLU A 126 -43.53 -21.79 5.97
C GLU A 126 -44.56 -20.71 5.58
N GLU A 127 -45.75 -21.16 5.20
CA GLU A 127 -47.00 -20.37 5.24
C GLU A 127 -47.32 -19.98 6.70
N GLU A 128 -47.02 -18.73 7.08
CA GLU A 128 -47.65 -18.12 8.25
C GLU A 128 -49.12 -17.76 7.92
N GLU A 129 -50.03 -18.60 8.42
CA GLU A 129 -51.46 -18.27 8.56
C GLU A 129 -51.62 -17.06 9.50
N GLU A 130 -51.76 -15.84 8.95
CA GLU A 130 -52.27 -14.70 9.71
C GLU A 130 -53.77 -14.91 10.01
N GLU A 131 -54.08 -15.29 11.26
CA GLU A 131 -55.42 -15.23 11.84
C GLU A 131 -56.01 -13.81 11.70
N GLU A 132 -56.97 -13.63 10.80
CA GLU A 132 -57.86 -12.45 10.80
C GLU A 132 -58.76 -12.50 12.05
N GLU A 133 -58.34 -11.79 13.10
CA GLU A 133 -59.19 -11.46 14.25
C GLU A 133 -60.32 -10.52 13.80
N THR A 134 -61.49 -11.10 13.49
CA THR A 134 -62.75 -10.39 13.31
C THR A 134 -63.21 -9.78 14.63
N LEU A 135 -62.90 -8.50 14.86
CA LEU A 135 -63.55 -7.66 15.87
C LEU A 135 -64.92 -7.20 15.34
N GLU A 136 -65.94 -8.04 15.48
CA GLU A 136 -67.33 -7.62 15.47
C GLU A 136 -67.66 -6.95 16.82
N GLN A 137 -67.47 -5.63 16.90
CA GLN A 137 -68.15 -4.81 17.89
C GLN A 137 -69.47 -4.32 17.31
N GLU A 138 -70.52 -5.05 17.69
CA GLU A 138 -71.91 -4.66 17.60
C GLU A 138 -72.14 -3.43 18.51
N ILE A 139 -72.18 -2.24 17.90
CA ILE A 139 -72.77 -1.04 18.52
C ILE A 139 -74.04 -0.75 17.73
N GLU A 140 -75.15 -1.26 18.27
CA GLU A 140 -76.50 -0.92 17.88
C GLU A 140 -76.88 0.41 18.56
N GLU A 141 -76.73 1.53 17.84
CA GLU A 141 -77.45 2.77 18.19
C GLU A 141 -78.15 3.35 16.97
N LEU A 142 -79.42 3.69 17.18
CA LEU A 142 -80.42 4.08 16.21
C LEU A 142 -80.03 5.35 15.41
N PRO A 143 -80.31 5.39 14.10
CA PRO A 143 -79.99 6.55 13.29
C PRO A 143 -80.94 7.72 13.56
N SER A 144 -80.36 8.87 13.92
CA SER A 144 -80.94 10.15 13.54
C SER A 144 -80.57 10.41 12.07
N SER A 145 -81.51 10.89 11.25
CA SER A 145 -81.43 10.90 9.77
C SER A 145 -80.36 11.82 9.14
N THR A 146 -79.38 12.27 9.94
CA THR A 146 -78.20 13.03 9.50
C THR A 146 -76.90 12.25 9.75
N GLU A 147 -76.90 11.25 10.64
CA GLU A 147 -75.75 10.39 10.96
C GLU A 147 -75.55 9.25 9.96
N GLU A 148 -76.62 8.74 9.32
CA GLU A 148 -76.49 7.65 8.33
C GLU A 148 -75.62 8.03 7.14
N ALA A 149 -75.69 9.28 6.69
CA ALA A 149 -74.87 9.79 5.60
C ALA A 149 -73.39 9.94 6.00
N GLU A 150 -73.13 10.31 7.26
CA GLU A 150 -71.77 10.42 7.80
C GLU A 150 -71.14 9.06 8.04
N VAL A 151 -71.92 8.07 8.52
CA VAL A 151 -71.48 6.68 8.70
C VAL A 151 -71.20 6.00 7.36
N GLN A 152 -72.02 6.23 6.33
CA GLN A 152 -71.77 5.71 4.98
C GLN A 152 -70.50 6.30 4.37
N LEU A 153 -70.29 7.62 4.51
CA LEU A 153 -69.10 8.29 3.99
C LEU A 153 -67.82 7.87 4.74
N TYR A 154 -67.91 7.62 6.05
CA TYR A 154 -66.81 7.06 6.84
C TYR A 154 -66.43 5.64 6.38
N ASN A 155 -67.43 4.78 6.14
CA ASN A 155 -67.19 3.42 5.67
C ASN A 155 -66.58 3.39 4.24
N GLU A 156 -67.04 4.25 3.32
CA GLU A 156 -66.43 4.38 2.00
C GLU A 156 -64.98 4.90 2.05
N LEU A 157 -64.69 5.87 2.93
CA LEU A 157 -63.33 6.37 3.13
C LEU A 157 -62.42 5.30 3.75
N LYS A 158 -62.92 4.50 4.69
CA LYS A 158 -62.19 3.38 5.31
C LYS A 158 -61.82 2.32 4.28
N VAL A 159 -62.74 1.96 3.38
CA VAL A 159 -62.49 1.00 2.29
C VAL A 159 -61.48 1.56 1.29
N LYS A 160 -61.62 2.82 0.84
CA LYS A 160 -60.63 3.44 -0.05
C LYS A 160 -59.25 3.59 0.59
N ALA A 161 -59.19 3.86 1.89
CA ALA A 161 -57.93 3.95 2.63
C ALA A 161 -57.27 2.57 2.77
N SER A 162 -58.05 1.52 3.08
CA SER A 162 -57.52 0.16 3.19
C SER A 162 -57.06 -0.40 1.84
N GLU A 163 -57.78 -0.12 0.74
CA GLU A 163 -57.35 -0.47 -0.62
C GLU A 163 -56.05 0.22 -1.01
N LYS A 164 -55.91 1.53 -0.71
CA LYS A 164 -54.65 2.26 -0.94
C LYS A 164 -53.51 1.72 -0.09
N PHE A 165 -53.76 1.36 1.15
CA PHE A 165 -52.75 0.78 2.03
C PHE A 165 -52.32 -0.62 1.57
N LYS A 166 -53.26 -1.46 1.14
CA LYS A 166 -52.98 -2.77 0.53
C LYS A 166 -52.16 -2.62 -0.76
N ALA A 167 -52.53 -1.67 -1.63
CA ALA A 167 -51.76 -1.38 -2.84
C ALA A 167 -50.35 -0.84 -2.54
N LEU A 168 -50.19 -0.02 -1.50
CA LEU A 168 -48.89 0.46 -1.05
C LEU A 168 -48.05 -0.68 -0.47
N LYS A 169 -48.63 -1.55 0.37
CA LYS A 169 -47.98 -2.74 0.95
C LYS A 169 -47.52 -3.70 -0.15
N ALA A 170 -48.38 -4.00 -1.13
CA ALA A 170 -48.04 -4.83 -2.28
C ALA A 170 -46.90 -4.22 -3.11
N LYS A 171 -46.96 -2.92 -3.40
CA LYS A 171 -45.90 -2.22 -4.14
C LYS A 171 -44.58 -2.17 -3.36
N SER A 172 -44.62 -2.01 -2.04
CA SER A 172 -43.41 -2.08 -1.22
C SER A 172 -42.84 -3.50 -1.17
N HIS A 173 -43.68 -4.53 -1.16
CA HIS A 173 -43.26 -5.92 -1.21
C HIS A 173 -42.61 -6.26 -2.55
N GLU A 174 -43.22 -5.85 -3.67
CA GLU A 174 -42.64 -6.01 -5.01
C GLU A 174 -41.30 -5.27 -5.15
N CYS A 175 -41.20 -4.06 -4.61
CA CYS A 175 -39.95 -3.29 -4.56
C CYS A 175 -38.88 -3.97 -3.69
N TYR A 176 -39.28 -4.66 -2.62
CA TYR A 176 -38.40 -5.40 -1.73
C TYR A 176 -37.88 -6.67 -2.40
N GLU A 177 -38.76 -7.49 -2.98
CA GLU A 177 -38.40 -8.71 -3.71
C GLU A 177 -37.45 -8.40 -4.88
N THR A 178 -37.78 -7.41 -5.71
CA THR A 178 -36.90 -7.00 -6.83
C THR A 178 -35.53 -6.53 -6.34
N THR A 179 -35.46 -5.80 -5.22
CA THR A 179 -34.17 -5.39 -4.63
C THR A 179 -33.39 -6.60 -4.11
N ILE A 180 -34.05 -7.59 -3.51
CA ILE A 180 -33.42 -8.84 -3.06
C ILE A 180 -32.88 -9.62 -4.24
N GLU A 181 -33.67 -9.84 -5.29
CA GLU A 181 -33.25 -10.54 -6.49
C GLU A 181 -32.03 -9.86 -7.14
N GLU A 182 -32.03 -8.52 -7.23
CA GLU A 182 -30.86 -7.76 -7.72
C GLU A 182 -29.62 -7.94 -6.83
N ILE A 183 -29.79 -7.98 -5.50
CA ILE A 183 -28.70 -8.21 -4.56
C ILE A 183 -28.17 -9.63 -4.70
N ILE A 184 -29.04 -10.64 -4.80
CA ILE A 184 -28.66 -12.04 -4.99
C ILE A 184 -27.91 -12.22 -6.31
N ALA A 185 -28.42 -11.65 -7.41
CA ALA A 185 -27.78 -11.71 -8.72
C ALA A 185 -26.40 -11.01 -8.73
N LYS A 186 -26.28 -9.86 -8.05
CA LYS A 186 -24.97 -9.20 -7.88
C LYS A 186 -24.02 -10.00 -7.00
N ASN A 187 -24.53 -10.66 -5.97
CA ASN A 187 -23.72 -11.50 -5.08
C ASN A 187 -23.21 -12.75 -5.82
N SER A 188 -24.06 -13.43 -6.60
CA SER A 188 -23.63 -14.58 -7.40
C SER A 188 -22.60 -14.18 -8.47
N SER A 189 -22.77 -13.02 -9.10
CA SER A 189 -21.79 -12.45 -10.03
C SER A 189 -20.46 -12.09 -9.36
N LEU A 190 -20.48 -11.50 -8.16
CA LEU A 190 -19.26 -11.24 -7.38
C LEU A 190 -18.59 -12.55 -6.99
N LYS A 191 -19.36 -13.56 -6.56
CA LYS A 191 -18.85 -14.88 -6.19
C LYS A 191 -18.14 -15.54 -7.38
N SER A 192 -18.75 -15.55 -8.57
CA SER A 192 -18.11 -16.13 -9.76
C SER A 192 -16.86 -15.34 -10.16
N PHE A 193 -16.90 -14.02 -10.07
CA PHE A 193 -15.75 -13.16 -10.32
C PHE A 193 -14.59 -13.49 -9.37
N PHE A 194 -14.82 -13.57 -8.06
CA PHE A 194 -13.79 -13.92 -7.08
C PHE A 194 -13.32 -15.37 -7.12
N SER A 195 -14.07 -16.27 -7.76
CA SER A 195 -13.73 -17.69 -7.87
C SER A 195 -12.67 -17.98 -8.94
N THR A 196 -12.34 -17.01 -9.80
CA THR A 196 -11.34 -17.21 -10.86
C THR A 196 -9.93 -16.90 -10.35
N PRO A 197 -8.92 -17.76 -10.59
CA PRO A 197 -7.53 -17.51 -10.19
C PRO A 197 -6.97 -16.16 -10.69
N ALA A 198 -7.38 -15.74 -11.89
CA ALA A 198 -7.01 -14.46 -12.49
C ALA A 198 -7.52 -13.25 -11.68
N THR A 199 -8.71 -13.34 -11.08
CA THR A 199 -9.27 -12.26 -10.26
C THR A 199 -8.50 -12.09 -8.96
N ILE A 200 -8.15 -13.20 -8.31
CA ILE A 200 -7.37 -13.20 -7.07
C ILE A 200 -5.99 -12.59 -7.33
N TYR A 201 -5.38 -12.93 -8.46
CA TYR A 201 -4.14 -12.30 -8.91
C TYR A 201 -4.27 -10.79 -9.15
N ASN A 202 -5.31 -10.35 -9.86
CA ASN A 202 -5.53 -8.93 -10.11
C ASN A 202 -5.75 -8.15 -8.81
N LEU A 203 -6.45 -8.75 -7.85
CA LEU A 203 -6.64 -8.16 -6.52
C LEU A 203 -5.31 -8.06 -5.77
N GLU A 204 -4.50 -9.12 -5.80
CA GLU A 204 -3.16 -9.13 -5.20
C GLU A 204 -2.27 -8.04 -5.81
N LEU A 205 -2.20 -7.95 -7.14
CA LEU A 205 -1.48 -6.90 -7.84
C LEU A 205 -1.97 -5.50 -7.48
N LEU A 206 -3.29 -5.31 -7.37
CA LEU A 206 -3.88 -4.04 -7.00
C LEU A 206 -3.47 -3.64 -5.58
N VAL A 207 -3.48 -4.59 -4.65
CA VAL A 207 -3.03 -4.35 -3.27
C VAL A 207 -1.52 -4.05 -3.24
N GLU A 208 -0.70 -4.83 -3.95
CA GLU A 208 0.75 -4.57 -4.06
C GLU A 208 1.01 -3.18 -4.66
N PHE A 209 0.39 -2.87 -5.79
CA PHE A 209 0.54 -1.58 -6.47
C PHE A 209 0.07 -0.43 -5.58
N TYR A 210 -1.06 -0.57 -4.91
CA TYR A 210 -1.55 0.42 -3.95
C TYR A 210 -0.56 0.64 -2.82
N SER A 211 0.02 -0.43 -2.25
CA SER A 211 1.06 -0.33 -1.23
C SER A 211 2.28 0.42 -1.74
N VAL A 212 2.81 0.08 -2.93
CA VAL A 212 3.95 0.79 -3.55
C VAL A 212 3.60 2.24 -3.85
N ALA A 213 2.45 2.51 -4.47
CA ALA A 213 2.03 3.87 -4.79
C ALA A 213 1.82 4.72 -3.54
N SER A 214 1.23 4.15 -2.49
CA SER A 214 0.99 4.83 -1.21
C SER A 214 2.29 5.23 -0.50
N TYR A 215 3.39 4.51 -0.74
CA TYR A 215 4.72 4.85 -0.21
C TYR A 215 5.23 6.20 -0.78
N PHE A 216 4.96 6.49 -2.06
CA PHE A 216 5.37 7.74 -2.71
C PHE A 216 4.33 8.87 -2.61
N LEU A 217 3.08 8.53 -2.31
CA LEU A 217 2.00 9.51 -2.14
C LEU A 217 2.12 10.24 -0.80
N THR A 218 2.75 11.42 -0.83
CA THR A 218 2.76 12.30 0.32
C THR A 218 1.47 13.10 0.41
N PHE A 219 0.81 13.05 1.56
CA PHE A 219 -0.38 13.85 1.84
C PHE A 219 0.01 15.20 2.42
N VAL A 220 -0.26 16.26 1.65
CA VAL A 220 0.13 17.62 1.98
C VAL A 220 -1.13 18.48 2.19
N PRO A 221 -1.17 19.39 3.17
CA PRO A 221 -2.30 20.32 3.32
C PRO A 221 -2.51 21.14 2.05
N ILE A 222 -3.76 21.31 1.62
CA ILE A 222 -4.11 22.01 0.37
C ILE A 222 -3.50 23.43 0.29
N LYS A 223 -3.34 24.10 1.44
CA LYS A 223 -2.69 25.42 1.52
C LYS A 223 -1.27 25.47 0.93
N GLN A 224 -0.55 24.35 0.88
CA GLN A 224 0.80 24.31 0.30
C GLN A 224 0.79 24.17 -1.24
N LEU A 225 -0.33 23.77 -1.83
CA LEU A 225 -0.48 23.59 -3.27
C LEU A 225 -1.15 24.78 -3.96
N VAL A 226 -1.87 25.59 -3.18
CA VAL A 226 -2.66 26.71 -3.69
C VAL A 226 -1.83 28.00 -3.65
N PRO A 227 -1.89 28.87 -4.68
CA PRO A 227 -1.23 30.17 -4.65
C PRO A 227 -1.68 31.02 -3.46
N LEU A 228 -0.75 31.81 -2.89
CA LEU A 228 -1.00 32.68 -1.72
C LEU A 228 -2.21 33.61 -1.87
N SER A 229 -2.56 33.99 -3.11
CA SER A 229 -3.72 34.84 -3.42
C SER A 229 -5.06 34.16 -3.12
N ILE A 230 -5.13 32.85 -3.29
CA ILE A 230 -6.35 32.05 -3.07
C ILE A 230 -6.40 31.53 -1.63
N GLU A 231 -5.24 31.25 -1.01
CA GLU A 231 -5.14 30.78 0.39
C GLU A 231 -5.88 31.70 1.37
N LYS A 232 -5.78 33.02 1.18
CA LYS A 232 -6.43 34.03 2.04
C LYS A 232 -7.95 34.07 1.90
N SER A 233 -8.49 33.55 0.81
CA SER A 233 -9.93 33.52 0.53
C SER A 233 -10.58 32.19 0.91
N LEU A 234 -9.78 31.17 1.25
CA LEU A 234 -10.25 29.86 1.66
C LEU A 234 -10.54 29.81 3.18
N PRO A 235 -11.67 29.22 3.60
CA PRO A 235 -11.93 28.90 5.00
C PRO A 235 -10.83 28.02 5.61
N GLU A 236 -10.50 28.23 6.88
CA GLU A 236 -9.49 27.43 7.60
C GLU A 236 -9.76 25.92 7.54
N SER A 237 -11.04 25.53 7.57
CA SER A 237 -11.48 24.13 7.45
C SER A 237 -11.01 23.48 6.15
N ILE A 238 -11.00 24.23 5.05
CA ILE A 238 -10.54 23.71 3.75
C ILE A 238 -9.01 23.63 3.72
N ASN A 239 -8.32 24.64 4.26
CA ASN A 239 -6.85 24.71 4.29
C ASN A 239 -6.17 23.55 5.06
N GLN A 240 -6.89 22.88 5.95
CA GLN A 240 -6.42 21.72 6.71
C GLN A 240 -6.63 20.38 6.00
N ILE A 241 -7.45 20.33 4.95
CA ILE A 241 -7.69 19.10 4.17
C ILE A 241 -6.37 18.67 3.54
N LYS A 242 -5.97 17.43 3.84
CA LYS A 242 -4.78 16.82 3.25
C LYS A 242 -5.15 16.24 1.89
N VAL A 243 -4.40 16.63 0.87
CA VAL A 243 -4.57 16.16 -0.50
C VAL A 243 -3.30 15.44 -0.96
N PRO A 244 -3.43 14.41 -1.81
CA PRO A 244 -2.28 13.70 -2.33
C PRO A 244 -1.43 14.61 -3.22
N HIS A 245 -0.12 14.67 -2.94
CA HIS A 245 0.84 15.43 -3.72
C HIS A 245 1.62 14.49 -4.65
N ILE A 246 1.29 14.54 -5.94
CA ILE A 246 1.73 13.58 -6.97
C ILE A 246 3.20 13.81 -7.39
N VAL A 247 3.81 14.94 -7.04
CA VAL A 247 5.19 15.27 -7.47
C VAL A 247 6.20 14.21 -7.03
N ASN A 248 6.05 13.64 -5.84
CA ASN A 248 6.94 12.58 -5.38
C ASN A 248 6.76 11.26 -6.15
N PHE A 249 5.55 11.00 -6.64
CA PHE A 249 5.23 9.85 -7.48
C PHE A 249 5.80 9.97 -8.91
N LEU A 250 6.02 11.20 -9.39
CA LEU A 250 6.62 11.48 -10.71
C LEU A 250 8.14 11.57 -10.70
N LYS A 251 8.78 11.42 -9.53
CA LYS A 251 10.25 11.39 -9.46
C LYS A 251 10.78 10.14 -10.15
N LEU A 252 11.97 10.26 -10.75
CA LEU A 252 12.63 9.14 -11.41
C LEU A 252 12.80 7.93 -10.47
N GLU A 253 13.08 8.17 -9.19
CA GLU A 253 13.14 7.16 -8.14
C GLU A 253 11.82 6.37 -8.04
N ALA A 254 10.68 7.04 -7.87
CA ALA A 254 9.38 6.37 -7.81
C ALA A 254 9.06 5.56 -9.08
N VAL A 255 9.39 6.11 -10.26
CA VAL A 255 9.22 5.42 -11.54
C VAL A 255 10.10 4.18 -11.61
N ALA A 256 11.37 4.27 -11.18
CA ALA A 256 12.29 3.14 -11.15
C ALA A 256 11.79 2.03 -10.22
N VAL A 257 11.30 2.37 -9.03
CA VAL A 257 10.70 1.43 -8.07
C VAL A 257 9.50 0.71 -8.67
N ILE A 258 8.60 1.46 -9.33
CA ILE A 258 7.40 0.90 -9.97
C ILE A 258 7.77 0.00 -11.15
N CYS A 259 8.74 0.41 -11.97
CA CYS A 259 9.23 -0.42 -13.07
C CYS A 259 9.92 -1.69 -12.55
N PHE A 260 10.69 -1.60 -11.48
CA PHE A 260 11.33 -2.74 -10.84
C PHE A 260 10.29 -3.71 -10.25
N TRP A 261 9.30 -3.19 -9.52
CA TRP A 261 8.15 -3.95 -9.02
C TRP A 261 7.41 -4.66 -10.17
N PHE A 262 7.06 -3.94 -11.23
CA PHE A 262 6.40 -4.51 -12.41
C PHE A 262 7.23 -5.64 -13.04
N THR A 263 8.55 -5.46 -13.10
CA THR A 263 9.47 -6.44 -13.65
C THR A 263 9.46 -7.74 -12.85
N ILE A 264 9.54 -7.66 -11.52
CA ILE A 264 9.61 -8.85 -10.65
C ILE A 264 8.25 -9.46 -10.31
N SER A 265 7.17 -8.67 -10.26
CA SER A 265 5.83 -9.11 -9.89
C SER A 265 4.99 -9.57 -11.10
N LEU A 266 5.31 -9.11 -12.32
CA LEU A 266 4.48 -9.37 -13.51
C LEU A 266 5.30 -9.85 -14.70
N PHE A 267 6.27 -9.05 -15.18
CA PHE A 267 6.95 -9.34 -16.45
C PHE A 267 7.77 -10.64 -16.41
N LEU A 268 8.70 -10.80 -15.46
CA LEU A 268 9.53 -12.00 -15.36
C LEU A 268 8.71 -13.26 -15.03
N PRO A 269 7.74 -13.23 -14.10
CA PRO A 269 6.86 -14.38 -13.88
C PRO A 269 6.07 -14.79 -15.12
N MET A 270 5.57 -13.83 -15.90
CA MET A 270 4.83 -14.08 -17.14
C MET A 270 5.71 -14.70 -18.22
N VAL A 271 6.93 -14.20 -18.40
CA VAL A 271 7.92 -14.82 -19.29
C VAL A 271 8.22 -16.25 -18.83
N THR A 272 8.40 -16.44 -17.52
CA THR A 272 8.71 -17.77 -16.97
C THR A 272 7.56 -18.75 -17.18
N SER A 273 6.31 -18.33 -16.96
CA SER A 273 5.14 -19.20 -17.16
C SER A 273 4.86 -19.52 -18.62
N TYR A 274 5.28 -18.65 -19.54
CA TYR A 274 5.20 -18.92 -20.99
C TYR A 274 6.18 -20.04 -21.41
N TYR A 275 7.42 -19.99 -20.91
CA TYR A 275 8.45 -20.98 -21.27
C TYR A 275 8.39 -22.27 -20.44
N VAL A 276 7.97 -22.17 -19.18
CA VAL A 276 7.79 -23.28 -18.26
C VAL A 276 6.30 -23.45 -18.04
N ASN A 277 5.68 -24.21 -18.95
CA ASN A 277 4.25 -24.49 -18.89
C ASN A 277 4.04 -25.98 -18.61
N PHE A 278 3.53 -26.31 -17.43
CA PHE A 278 3.22 -27.69 -17.06
C PHE A 278 1.83 -28.13 -17.56
N ASN A 279 1.02 -27.19 -18.06
CA ASN A 279 -0.32 -27.47 -18.53
C ASN A 279 -0.27 -28.04 -19.96
N LYS A 280 -0.69 -29.31 -20.09
CA LYS A 280 -0.64 -30.04 -21.38
C LYS A 280 -1.76 -29.65 -22.35
N SER A 281 -2.70 -28.80 -21.91
CA SER A 281 -3.92 -28.42 -22.63
C SER A 281 -3.71 -27.40 -23.75
N GLY A 282 -2.48 -26.97 -24.03
CA GLY A 282 -2.20 -25.96 -25.07
C GLY A 282 -2.57 -24.53 -24.66
N ALA A 283 -2.95 -24.30 -23.39
CA ALA A 283 -3.10 -22.97 -22.84
C ALA A 283 -1.78 -22.19 -22.93
N LYS A 284 -1.82 -20.94 -23.40
CA LYS A 284 -0.62 -20.09 -23.54
C LYS A 284 0.03 -19.69 -22.21
N TYR A 285 -0.68 -19.91 -21.09
CA TYR A 285 -0.31 -19.42 -19.77
C TYR A 285 -0.60 -20.47 -18.70
N ASP A 286 0.39 -20.76 -17.87
CA ASP A 286 0.27 -21.64 -16.70
C ASP A 286 0.25 -20.80 -15.41
N PRO A 287 -0.92 -20.69 -14.74
CA PRO A 287 -1.04 -19.95 -13.49
C PRO A 287 -0.09 -20.46 -12.40
N PHE A 288 0.12 -21.77 -12.31
CA PHE A 288 0.97 -22.34 -11.26
C PHE A 288 2.43 -21.90 -11.43
N SER A 289 2.97 -22.05 -12.64
CA SER A 289 4.35 -21.63 -12.95
C SER A 289 4.55 -20.13 -12.78
N PHE A 290 3.53 -19.33 -13.06
CA PHE A 290 3.54 -17.89 -12.80
C PHE A 290 3.71 -17.60 -11.30
N PHE A 291 2.86 -18.14 -10.42
CA PHE A 291 2.96 -17.84 -8.99
C PHE A 291 4.21 -18.44 -8.33
N VAL A 292 4.66 -19.61 -8.78
CA VAL A 292 5.92 -20.18 -8.29
C VAL A 292 7.10 -19.28 -8.65
N SER A 293 7.18 -18.81 -9.90
CA SER A 293 8.25 -17.91 -10.34
C SER A 293 8.19 -16.55 -9.66
N LYS A 294 7.00 -15.94 -9.53
CA LYS A 294 6.76 -14.71 -8.76
C LYS A 294 7.24 -14.86 -7.31
N GLY A 295 6.86 -15.95 -6.64
CA GLY A 295 7.26 -16.25 -5.28
C GLY A 295 8.76 -16.40 -5.10
N LEU A 296 9.44 -17.08 -6.04
CA LEU A 296 10.89 -17.21 -6.02
C LEU A 296 11.57 -15.85 -6.22
N LEU A 297 11.10 -15.04 -7.16
CA LEU A 297 11.64 -13.68 -7.38
C LEU A 297 11.45 -12.81 -6.14
N HIS A 298 10.26 -12.80 -5.54
CA HIS A 298 10.01 -12.10 -4.29
C HIS A 298 10.86 -12.62 -3.13
N TYR A 299 11.09 -13.93 -3.05
CA TYR A 299 12.01 -14.49 -2.07
C TYR A 299 13.45 -14.02 -2.28
N PHE A 300 13.94 -14.00 -3.53
CA PHE A 300 15.30 -13.59 -3.85
C PHE A 300 15.54 -12.09 -3.60
N PHE A 301 14.60 -11.23 -4.00
CA PHE A 301 14.74 -9.79 -3.89
C PHE A 301 14.26 -9.29 -2.51
N LEU A 302 13.04 -9.63 -2.08
CA LEU A 302 12.45 -9.08 -0.85
C LEU A 302 12.75 -9.91 0.40
N GLY A 303 12.96 -11.22 0.25
CA GLY A 303 13.11 -12.17 1.36
C GLY A 303 14.50 -12.23 1.97
N LYS A 304 15.56 -11.91 1.20
CA LYS A 304 16.93 -11.96 1.71
C LYS A 304 17.17 -10.87 2.76
N ALA A 305 17.81 -11.26 3.87
CA ALA A 305 18.31 -10.28 4.83
C ALA A 305 19.46 -9.50 4.18
N ILE A 306 19.39 -8.18 4.26
CA ILE A 306 20.45 -7.29 3.78
C ILE A 306 21.69 -7.55 4.62
N GLY A 307 22.76 -8.03 3.99
CA GLY A 307 24.02 -8.32 4.64
C GLY A 307 24.84 -7.06 4.90
N PHE A 308 25.80 -7.14 5.81
CA PHE A 308 26.77 -6.05 6.02
C PHE A 308 27.62 -5.78 4.76
N GLU A 309 27.87 -6.80 3.95
CA GLU A 309 28.60 -6.66 2.68
C GLU A 309 27.82 -5.83 1.65
N ASP A 310 26.49 -6.00 1.58
CA ASP A 310 25.64 -5.23 0.67
C ASP A 310 25.67 -3.74 1.05
N ILE A 311 25.56 -3.44 2.36
CA ILE A 311 25.64 -2.07 2.89
C ILE A 311 27.02 -1.45 2.63
N ALA A 312 28.10 -2.23 2.78
CA ALA A 312 29.45 -1.74 2.53
C ALA A 312 29.67 -1.41 1.04
N ASN A 313 29.13 -2.24 0.16
CA ASN A 313 29.20 -2.04 -1.29
C ASN A 313 28.40 -0.81 -1.73
N ASP A 314 27.17 -0.65 -1.26
CA ASP A 314 26.31 0.52 -1.49
C ASP A 314 26.98 1.81 -0.99
N ALA A 315 27.55 1.79 0.22
CA ALA A 315 28.28 2.93 0.77
C ALA A 315 29.50 3.32 -0.10
N MET A 316 30.16 2.34 -0.73
CA MET A 316 31.30 2.59 -1.61
C MET A 316 30.87 3.23 -2.93
N VAL A 317 29.78 2.76 -3.55
CA VAL A 317 29.21 3.36 -4.78
C VAL A 317 28.65 4.76 -4.51
N SER A 318 27.98 4.95 -3.37
CA SER A 318 27.52 6.25 -2.92
C SER A 318 28.69 7.22 -2.68
N ALA A 319 29.77 6.76 -2.06
CA ALA A 319 30.96 7.59 -1.84
C ALA A 319 31.66 7.99 -3.14
N SER A 320 31.72 7.11 -4.16
CA SER A 320 32.28 7.47 -5.47
C SER A 320 31.40 8.47 -6.21
N LYS A 321 30.06 8.33 -6.16
CA LYS A 321 29.10 9.29 -6.75
C LYS A 321 29.31 10.71 -6.18
N VAL A 322 29.51 10.82 -4.86
CA VAL A 322 29.67 12.12 -4.19
C VAL A 322 31.07 12.71 -4.38
N SER A 323 32.11 11.88 -4.35
CA SER A 323 33.49 12.37 -4.42
C SER A 323 33.96 12.67 -5.85
N GLY A 324 33.27 12.15 -6.87
CA GLY A 324 33.68 12.26 -8.28
C GLY A 324 34.99 11.53 -8.58
N VAL A 325 35.50 10.74 -7.63
CA VAL A 325 36.71 9.93 -7.80
C VAL A 325 36.27 8.61 -8.43
N ASP A 326 36.76 8.37 -9.65
CA ASP A 326 36.49 7.14 -10.38
C ASP A 326 37.28 5.98 -9.72
N VAL A 327 36.59 5.15 -8.94
CA VAL A 327 37.19 4.03 -8.20
C VAL A 327 37.30 2.78 -9.09
N GLY A 328 37.13 2.91 -10.41
CA GLY A 328 37.13 1.78 -11.34
C GLY A 328 35.88 0.91 -11.18
N LEU A 329 34.74 1.52 -10.85
CA LEU A 329 33.46 0.81 -10.73
C LEU A 329 32.99 0.34 -12.11
N THR A 330 32.50 -0.89 -12.16
CA THR A 330 31.94 -1.47 -13.37
C THR A 330 30.47 -1.07 -13.53
N VAL A 331 29.94 -1.12 -14.77
CA VAL A 331 28.50 -0.96 -15.03
C VAL A 331 27.66 -1.93 -14.18
N PHE A 332 28.21 -3.12 -13.91
CA PHE A 332 27.59 -4.11 -13.03
C PHE A 332 27.44 -3.62 -11.59
N ASP A 333 28.40 -2.86 -11.06
CA ASP A 333 28.32 -2.30 -9.71
C ASP A 333 27.20 -1.26 -9.60
N TYR A 334 27.04 -0.41 -10.61
CA TYR A 334 25.93 0.55 -10.67
C TYR A 334 24.57 -0.13 -10.81
N PHE A 335 24.48 -1.20 -11.61
CA PHE A 335 23.25 -1.96 -11.75
C PHE A 335 22.88 -2.70 -10.45
N ARG A 336 23.88 -3.26 -9.76
CA ARG A 336 23.69 -3.89 -8.45
C ARG A 336 23.23 -2.88 -7.40
N ASP A 337 23.84 -1.70 -7.38
CA ASP A 337 23.47 -0.58 -6.50
C ASP A 337 22.02 -0.16 -6.72
N LEU A 338 21.61 0.03 -7.98
CA LEU A 338 20.23 0.32 -8.35
C LEU A 338 19.29 -0.77 -7.86
N ILE A 339 19.53 -2.05 -8.19
CA ILE A 339 18.69 -3.16 -7.71
C ILE A 339 18.59 -3.16 -6.18
N PHE A 340 19.69 -2.88 -5.48
CA PHE A 340 19.73 -2.88 -4.03
C PHE A 340 18.87 -1.75 -3.43
N GLU A 341 19.02 -0.53 -3.92
CA GLU A 341 18.23 0.64 -3.49
C GLU A 341 16.74 0.39 -3.73
N GLU A 342 16.38 -0.05 -4.93
CA GLU A 342 15.00 -0.35 -5.31
C GLU A 342 14.40 -1.49 -4.46
N THR A 343 15.21 -2.51 -4.16
CA THR A 343 14.80 -3.64 -3.32
C THR A 343 14.50 -3.21 -1.89
N ILE A 344 15.29 -2.30 -1.32
CA ILE A 344 15.06 -1.77 0.04
C ILE A 344 13.74 -1.02 0.09
N ILE A 345 13.52 -0.11 -0.87
CA ILE A 345 12.30 0.70 -0.93
C ILE A 345 11.09 -0.21 -1.11
N LEU A 346 11.17 -1.15 -2.05
CA LEU A 346 10.09 -2.07 -2.36
C LEU A 346 9.75 -2.98 -1.17
N ARG A 347 10.76 -3.51 -0.47
CA ARG A 347 10.58 -4.28 0.77
C ARG A 347 9.90 -3.46 1.86
N THR A 348 10.27 -2.18 1.99
CA THR A 348 9.68 -1.27 2.97
C THR A 348 8.22 -1.00 2.65
N ALA A 349 7.88 -0.81 1.37
CA ALA A 349 6.53 -0.54 0.91
C ALA A 349 5.61 -1.77 1.00
N LEU A 350 6.08 -2.95 0.60
CA LEU A 350 5.27 -4.17 0.49
C LEU A 350 5.22 -5.01 1.77
N GLY A 351 6.26 -4.92 2.62
CA GLY A 351 6.36 -5.76 3.81
C GLY A 351 6.26 -7.26 3.48
N LEU A 352 5.25 -7.93 4.05
CA LEU A 352 4.99 -9.37 3.83
C LEU A 352 3.85 -9.65 2.84
N ILE A 353 3.19 -8.62 2.31
CA ILE A 353 2.01 -8.75 1.42
C ILE A 353 2.28 -9.73 0.27
N PRO A 354 3.42 -9.66 -0.45
CA PRO A 354 3.61 -10.50 -1.63
C PRO A 354 3.78 -11.98 -1.28
N PHE A 355 4.29 -12.30 -0.08
CA PHE A 355 4.42 -13.69 0.37
C PHE A 355 3.07 -14.31 0.72
N PHE A 356 2.17 -13.54 1.34
CA PHE A 356 0.81 -14.00 1.64
C PHE A 356 -0.02 -14.16 0.37
N GLY A 357 -0.02 -13.13 -0.49
CA GLY A 357 -0.74 -13.16 -1.76
C GLY A 357 -0.31 -14.34 -2.61
N ASN A 358 1.00 -14.49 -2.81
CA ASN A 358 1.53 -15.57 -3.62
C ASN A 358 1.30 -16.97 -3.00
N GLY A 359 1.36 -17.10 -1.67
CA GLY A 359 1.03 -18.36 -0.99
C GLY A 359 -0.41 -18.81 -1.23
N VAL A 360 -1.37 -17.88 -1.13
CA VAL A 360 -2.79 -18.16 -1.43
C VAL A 360 -2.96 -18.50 -2.92
N ALA A 361 -2.34 -17.74 -3.81
CA ALA A 361 -2.47 -17.94 -5.24
C ALA A 361 -1.88 -19.27 -5.75
N VAL A 362 -0.75 -19.72 -5.18
CA VAL A 362 -0.18 -21.05 -5.44
C VAL A 362 -1.15 -22.16 -4.99
N LEU A 363 -1.72 -22.05 -3.79
CA LEU A 363 -2.67 -23.06 -3.28
C LEU A 363 -3.92 -23.17 -4.16
N ILE A 364 -4.46 -22.04 -4.60
CA ILE A 364 -5.64 -22.00 -5.48
C ILE A 364 -5.30 -22.56 -6.86
N SER A 365 -4.15 -22.19 -7.42
CA SER A 365 -3.70 -22.72 -8.72
C SER A 365 -3.48 -24.23 -8.66
N LEU A 366 -2.93 -24.72 -7.55
CA LEU A 366 -2.74 -26.15 -7.33
C LEU A 366 -4.07 -26.89 -7.15
N TYR A 367 -5.04 -26.29 -6.46
CA TYR A 367 -6.40 -26.83 -6.35
C TYR A 367 -7.04 -26.96 -7.74
N VAL A 368 -7.03 -25.89 -8.53
CA VAL A 368 -7.58 -25.89 -9.90
C VAL A 368 -6.90 -26.94 -10.78
N ALA A 369 -5.58 -27.07 -10.71
CA ALA A 369 -4.81 -28.03 -11.48
C ALA A 369 -5.05 -29.50 -11.06
N ILE A 370 -5.47 -29.76 -9.81
CA ILE A 370 -5.82 -31.11 -9.33
C ILE A 370 -7.29 -31.45 -9.67
N SER A 371 -8.17 -30.45 -9.67
CA SER A 371 -9.60 -30.64 -9.98
C SER A 371 -9.90 -30.77 -11.47
N SER A 372 -9.03 -30.26 -12.34
CA SER A 372 -9.09 -30.43 -13.80
C SER A 372 -8.42 -31.72 -14.25
#